data_AF-A0A0B5E2F5-F1
#
_entry.id   AF-A0A0B5E2F5-F1
#
_cell.length_a   1.000
_cell.length_b   1.000
_cell.length_c   1.000
_cell.angle_alpha   90.00
_cell.angle_beta   90.00
_cell.angle_gamma   90.00
#
_symmetry.space_group_name_H-M   'P 1'
#
loop_
_entity.id
_entity.type
_entity.pdbx_description
1 polymer ?
#
loop_
_entity_poly.entity_id
_entity_poly.type
_entity_poly.pdbx_seq_one_letter_code
_entity_poly.pdbx_strand_id
1 'polypeptide(L)'
;MANLEQFDPTMDKDRSARSGADQEADHRIGNSLAFLSAMLRFESRRMTSVDAGRIALLNAANRLNAVSRVHFALSRAGHDGKVELTGFLSELAADLSESFGIDVQVTCGDVTTPADRASGLAVVISEVATNAVKHGGVDGKVTVTVTAAVDGDGRLAVVISDNGNGLPDGFDMDHTTGLGMTIIGSTVQKLNGTIRTENGPGATFRIEIPG
;
A
#
# COMPACT_ATOMS: atom_id res chain seq x y z
N MET A 1 -48.12 -35.33 1.75
CA MET A 1 -48.17 -33.90 1.38
C MET A 1 -46.84 -33.30 1.79
N ALA A 2 -45.97 -33.04 0.81
CA ALA A 2 -44.59 -32.63 1.05
C ALA A 2 -44.51 -31.13 1.38
N ASN A 3 -43.64 -30.82 2.34
CA ASN A 3 -43.37 -29.53 2.94
C ASN A 3 -42.84 -28.54 1.87
N LEU A 4 -43.52 -27.41 1.68
CA LEU A 4 -42.98 -26.30 0.88
C LEU A 4 -41.80 -25.70 1.63
N GLU A 5 -40.62 -25.74 1.01
CA GLU A 5 -39.44 -25.00 1.43
C GLU A 5 -39.83 -23.53 1.62
N GLN A 6 -39.72 -23.04 2.86
CA GLN A 6 -39.74 -21.61 3.14
C GLN A 6 -38.57 -20.98 2.40
N PHE A 7 -38.87 -20.29 1.30
CA PHE A 7 -37.95 -19.40 0.64
C PHE A 7 -37.58 -18.29 1.64
N ASP A 8 -36.39 -18.37 2.24
CA ASP A 8 -35.87 -17.34 3.13
C ASP A 8 -35.13 -16.29 2.28
N PRO A 9 -35.72 -15.12 2.02
CA PRO A 9 -35.14 -14.09 1.16
C PRO A 9 -33.86 -13.47 1.76
N THR A 10 -33.52 -13.76 3.01
CA THR A 10 -32.27 -13.31 3.64
C THR A 10 -31.07 -14.12 3.16
N MET A 11 -31.23 -15.43 2.91
CA MET A 11 -30.16 -16.30 2.41
C MET A 11 -29.74 -15.99 0.97
N ASP A 12 -30.68 -15.53 0.14
CA ASP A 12 -30.42 -15.21 -1.28
C ASP A 12 -29.72 -13.85 -1.43
N LYS A 13 -30.07 -12.88 -0.56
CA LYS A 13 -29.36 -11.59 -0.45
C LYS A 13 -27.92 -11.75 0.05
N ASP A 14 -27.71 -12.60 1.05
CA ASP A 14 -26.36 -12.90 1.56
C ASP A 14 -25.48 -13.59 0.52
N ARG A 15 -26.07 -14.50 -0.30
CA ARG A 15 -25.36 -15.14 -1.41
C ARG A 15 -25.04 -14.16 -2.54
N SER A 16 -25.97 -13.29 -2.92
CA SER A 16 -25.69 -12.29 -3.96
C SER A 16 -24.65 -11.26 -3.50
N ALA A 17 -24.71 -10.82 -2.24
CA ALA A 17 -23.73 -9.91 -1.66
C ALA A 17 -22.33 -10.53 -1.60
N ARG A 18 -22.22 -11.82 -1.21
CA ARG A 18 -20.96 -12.57 -1.28
C ARG A 18 -20.43 -12.68 -2.70
N SER A 19 -21.27 -13.01 -3.68
CA SER A 19 -20.83 -13.10 -5.09
C SER A 19 -20.34 -11.76 -5.65
N GLY A 20 -20.91 -10.63 -5.21
CA GLY A 20 -20.46 -9.30 -5.61
C GLY A 20 -19.14 -8.89 -4.95
N ALA A 21 -18.95 -9.20 -3.67
CA ALA A 21 -17.70 -8.95 -2.95
C ALA A 21 -16.55 -9.80 -3.48
N ASP A 22 -16.81 -11.08 -3.78
CA ASP A 22 -15.83 -12.00 -4.38
C ASP A 22 -15.42 -11.54 -5.78
N GLN A 23 -16.39 -11.09 -6.59
CA GLN A 23 -16.11 -10.59 -7.95
C GLN A 23 -15.30 -9.29 -7.95
N GLU A 24 -15.55 -8.38 -7.00
CA GLU A 24 -14.74 -7.19 -6.82
C GLU A 24 -13.32 -7.55 -6.33
N ALA A 25 -13.18 -8.50 -5.40
CA ALA A 25 -11.88 -8.99 -4.95
C ALA A 25 -11.07 -9.63 -6.09
N ASP A 26 -11.69 -10.48 -6.91
CA ASP A 26 -11.07 -11.10 -8.08
C ASP A 26 -10.65 -10.03 -9.11
N HIS A 27 -11.49 -9.03 -9.35
CA HIS A 27 -11.16 -7.90 -10.21
C HIS A 27 -9.96 -7.10 -9.66
N ARG A 28 -9.87 -6.89 -8.34
CA ARG A 28 -8.72 -6.22 -7.71
C ARG A 28 -7.43 -7.01 -7.85
N ILE A 29 -7.50 -8.33 -7.65
CA ILE A 29 -6.35 -9.22 -7.85
C ILE A 29 -5.91 -9.16 -9.31
N GLY A 30 -6.85 -9.28 -10.26
CA GLY A 30 -6.57 -9.17 -11.70
C GLY A 30 -5.89 -7.85 -12.07
N ASN A 31 -6.43 -6.72 -11.59
CA ASN A 31 -5.86 -5.40 -11.82
C ASN A 31 -4.45 -5.26 -11.24
N SER A 32 -4.24 -5.77 -10.03
CA SER A 32 -2.94 -5.74 -9.36
C SER A 32 -1.90 -6.59 -10.09
N LEU A 33 -2.26 -7.81 -10.51
CA LEU A 33 -1.38 -8.69 -11.28
C LEU A 33 -1.03 -8.11 -12.65
N ALA A 34 -2.01 -7.51 -13.35
CA ALA A 34 -1.78 -6.85 -14.62
C ALA A 34 -0.80 -5.69 -14.49
N PHE A 35 -0.96 -4.87 -13.43
CA PHE A 35 -0.07 -3.77 -13.11
C PHE A 35 1.35 -4.24 -12.75
N LEU A 36 1.46 -5.27 -11.90
CA LEU A 36 2.75 -5.88 -11.54
C LEU A 36 3.48 -6.45 -12.77
N SER A 37 2.75 -7.12 -13.66
CA SER A 37 3.29 -7.64 -14.92
C SER A 37 3.81 -6.52 -15.82
N ALA A 38 3.04 -5.43 -15.97
CA ALA A 38 3.47 -4.26 -16.74
C ALA A 38 4.73 -3.61 -16.13
N MET A 39 4.80 -3.53 -14.80
CA MET A 39 5.96 -3.00 -14.09
C MET A 39 7.20 -3.88 -14.28
N LEU A 40 7.10 -5.19 -14.07
CA LEU A 40 8.24 -6.10 -14.24
C LEU A 40 8.83 -5.98 -15.65
N ARG A 41 7.98 -5.83 -16.67
CA ARG A 41 8.41 -5.54 -18.05
C ARG A 41 9.05 -4.17 -18.21
N PHE A 42 8.60 -3.16 -17.48
CA PHE A 42 9.20 -1.82 -17.52
C PHE A 42 10.58 -1.80 -16.87
N GLU A 43 10.71 -2.34 -15.66
CA GLU A 43 11.96 -2.40 -14.90
C GLU A 43 12.98 -3.31 -15.59
N SER A 44 12.56 -4.46 -16.13
CA SER A 44 13.44 -5.35 -16.91
C SER A 44 14.08 -4.64 -18.11
N ARG A 45 13.37 -3.73 -18.78
CA ARG A 45 13.92 -2.96 -19.92
C ARG A 45 14.93 -1.89 -19.51
N ARG A 46 14.95 -1.48 -18.24
CA ARG A 46 15.80 -0.39 -17.73
C ARG A 46 16.85 -0.88 -16.74
N MET A 47 16.98 -2.20 -16.59
CA MET A 47 17.90 -2.83 -15.67
C MET A 47 19.35 -2.52 -16.08
N THR A 48 20.04 -1.74 -15.26
CA THR A 48 21.43 -1.33 -15.48
C THR A 48 22.44 -2.11 -14.65
N SER A 49 21.98 -2.85 -13.64
CA SER A 49 22.80 -3.70 -12.78
C SER A 49 22.00 -4.85 -12.17
N VAL A 50 22.71 -5.87 -11.66
CA VAL A 50 22.10 -7.00 -10.94
C VAL A 50 21.38 -6.53 -9.68
N ASP A 51 21.97 -5.58 -8.94
CA ASP A 51 21.35 -5.02 -7.72
C ASP A 51 20.07 -4.23 -8.02
N ALA A 52 20.07 -3.41 -9.07
CA ALA A 52 18.86 -2.71 -9.51
C ALA A 52 17.73 -3.70 -9.85
N GLY A 53 18.09 -4.81 -10.49
CA GLY A 53 17.20 -5.93 -10.76
C GLY A 53 16.64 -6.61 -9.52
N ARG A 54 17.51 -6.95 -8.58
CA ARG A 54 17.14 -7.58 -7.31
C ARG A 54 16.14 -6.71 -6.55
N ILE A 55 16.41 -5.41 -6.45
CA ILE A 55 15.51 -4.45 -5.81
C ILE A 55 14.17 -4.41 -6.55
N ALA A 56 14.16 -4.32 -7.88
CA ALA A 56 12.91 -4.29 -8.66
C ALA A 56 12.03 -5.55 -8.44
N LEU A 57 12.65 -6.74 -8.36
CA LEU A 57 11.94 -7.99 -8.06
C LEU A 57 11.37 -8.00 -6.63
N LEU A 58 12.15 -7.55 -5.64
CA LEU A 58 11.68 -7.43 -4.26
C LEU A 58 10.50 -6.46 -4.15
N ASN A 59 10.54 -5.32 -4.84
CA ASN A 59 9.41 -4.38 -4.87
C ASN A 59 8.15 -5.02 -5.46
N ALA A 60 8.29 -5.76 -6.56
CA ALA A 60 7.18 -6.46 -7.18
C ALA A 60 6.58 -7.51 -6.24
N ALA A 61 7.43 -8.29 -5.56
CA ALA A 61 7.00 -9.28 -4.58
C ALA A 61 6.28 -8.62 -3.38
N ASN A 62 6.83 -7.54 -2.83
CA ASN A 62 6.25 -6.82 -1.70
C ASN A 62 4.88 -6.22 -2.03
N ARG A 63 4.70 -5.68 -3.24
CA ARG A 63 3.38 -5.23 -3.69
C ARG A 63 2.38 -6.37 -3.88
N LEU A 64 2.82 -7.51 -4.42
CA LEU A 64 1.96 -8.70 -4.51
C LEU A 64 1.52 -9.17 -3.12
N ASN A 65 2.46 -9.18 -2.17
CA ASN A 65 2.20 -9.54 -0.78
C ASN A 65 1.23 -8.54 -0.12
N ALA A 66 1.39 -7.25 -0.36
CA ALA A 66 0.45 -6.23 0.14
C ALA A 66 -0.98 -6.50 -0.34
N VAL A 67 -1.18 -6.77 -1.64
CA VAL A 67 -2.50 -7.09 -2.20
C VAL A 67 -3.05 -8.39 -1.62
N SER A 68 -2.20 -9.41 -1.50
CA SER A 68 -2.56 -10.69 -0.87
C SER A 68 -3.01 -10.50 0.59
N ARG A 69 -2.30 -9.68 1.37
CA ARG A 69 -2.66 -9.36 2.77
C ARG A 69 -4.00 -8.66 2.87
N VAL A 70 -4.29 -7.70 1.99
CA VAL A 70 -5.61 -7.06 1.95
C VAL A 70 -6.69 -8.08 1.64
N HIS A 71 -6.46 -9.00 0.69
CA HIS A 71 -7.40 -10.07 0.38
C HIS A 71 -7.62 -11.02 1.58
N PHE A 72 -6.55 -11.39 2.30
CA PHE A 72 -6.67 -12.17 3.53
C PHE A 72 -7.37 -11.39 4.65
N ALA A 73 -7.09 -10.10 4.82
CA ALA A 73 -7.74 -9.24 5.80
C ALA A 73 -9.24 -9.10 5.49
N LEU A 74 -9.61 -8.91 4.22
CA LEU A 74 -11.00 -8.84 3.76
C LEU A 74 -11.76 -10.15 3.90
N SER A 75 -11.12 -11.29 3.59
CA SER A 75 -11.78 -12.60 3.75
C SER A 75 -11.99 -12.99 5.21
N ARG A 76 -11.26 -12.37 6.14
CA ARG A 76 -11.41 -12.54 7.60
C ARG A 76 -12.29 -11.47 8.25
N ALA A 77 -12.28 -10.25 7.72
CA ALA A 77 -13.25 -9.23 8.07
C ALA A 77 -14.63 -9.71 7.61
N GLY A 78 -15.64 -9.64 8.47
CA GLY A 78 -17.00 -10.02 8.09
C GLY A 78 -17.62 -9.06 7.05
N HIS A 79 -18.93 -8.90 7.11
CA HIS A 79 -19.73 -8.15 6.14
C HIS A 79 -19.38 -6.65 5.97
N ASP A 80 -18.54 -6.08 6.86
CA ASP A 80 -18.30 -4.63 6.93
C ASP A 80 -17.18 -4.12 6.01
N GLY A 81 -16.36 -5.01 5.42
CA GLY A 81 -15.34 -4.63 4.43
C GLY A 81 -14.24 -3.68 4.94
N LYS A 82 -14.06 -3.59 6.26
CA LYS A 82 -13.06 -2.74 6.94
C LYS A 82 -11.86 -3.53 7.41
N VAL A 83 -10.71 -2.87 7.42
CA VAL A 83 -9.42 -3.40 7.88
C VAL A 83 -8.96 -2.57 9.08
N GLU A 84 -8.51 -3.25 10.13
CA GLU A 84 -7.81 -2.62 11.26
C GLU A 84 -6.38 -2.29 10.81
N LEU A 85 -6.05 -0.99 10.83
CA LEU A 85 -4.89 -0.47 10.12
C LEU A 85 -3.56 -0.75 10.86
N THR A 86 -3.57 -0.80 12.19
CA THR A 86 -2.37 -1.03 13.01
C THR A 86 -1.79 -2.41 12.74
N GLY A 87 -2.60 -3.46 12.86
CA GLY A 87 -2.18 -4.84 12.62
C GLY A 87 -1.75 -5.04 11.18
N PHE A 88 -2.54 -4.52 10.23
CA PHE A 88 -2.22 -4.60 8.81
C PHE A 88 -0.88 -3.93 8.46
N LEU A 89 -0.65 -2.69 8.90
CA LEU A 89 0.59 -1.97 8.60
C LEU A 89 1.79 -2.56 9.35
N SER A 90 1.60 -3.07 10.57
CA SER A 90 2.68 -3.73 11.33
C SER A 90 3.16 -5.00 10.64
N GLU A 91 2.24 -5.80 10.11
CA GLU A 91 2.58 -6.98 9.30
C GLU A 91 3.32 -6.61 8.02
N LEU A 92 2.84 -5.56 7.30
CA LEU A 92 3.53 -5.04 6.12
C LEU A 92 4.95 -4.57 6.45
N ALA A 93 5.12 -3.85 7.57
CA ALA A 93 6.41 -3.34 7.99
C ALA A 93 7.40 -4.48 8.30
N ALA A 94 6.95 -5.56 8.93
CA ALA A 94 7.77 -6.75 9.16
C ALA A 94 8.28 -7.36 7.83
N ASP A 95 7.38 -7.54 6.85
CA ASP A 95 7.76 -8.08 5.53
C ASP A 95 8.77 -7.20 4.80
N LEU A 96 8.55 -5.87 4.81
CA LEU A 96 9.43 -4.91 4.16
C LEU A 96 10.80 -4.88 4.85
N SER A 97 10.83 -4.95 6.18
CA SER A 97 12.07 -5.01 6.97
C SER A 97 12.89 -6.24 6.62
N GLU A 98 12.25 -7.42 6.58
CA GLU A 98 12.90 -8.68 6.21
C GLU A 98 13.39 -8.65 4.75
N SER A 99 12.53 -8.24 3.83
CA SER A 99 12.80 -8.28 2.38
C SER A 99 13.94 -7.36 1.96
N PHE A 100 14.03 -6.17 2.56
CA PHE A 100 15.04 -5.18 2.20
C PHE A 100 16.23 -5.13 3.17
N GLY A 101 16.14 -5.77 4.33
CA GLY A 101 17.17 -5.68 5.37
C GLY A 101 17.25 -4.29 6.01
N ILE A 102 16.11 -3.60 6.13
CA ILE A 102 15.97 -2.27 6.73
C ILE A 102 15.10 -2.35 8.00
N ASP A 103 15.00 -1.25 8.75
CA ASP A 103 14.06 -1.15 9.88
C ASP A 103 12.82 -0.36 9.46
N VAL A 104 11.66 -1.00 9.39
CA VAL A 104 10.39 -0.31 9.13
C VAL A 104 9.56 -0.29 10.41
N GLN A 105 9.30 0.91 10.92
CA GLN A 105 8.59 1.16 12.17
C GLN A 105 7.21 1.73 11.89
N VAL A 106 6.18 1.22 12.55
CA VAL A 106 4.80 1.67 12.40
C VAL A 106 4.26 2.14 13.74
N THR A 107 3.65 3.32 13.74
CA THR A 107 2.84 3.82 14.87
C THR A 107 1.49 4.26 14.34
N CYS A 108 0.46 3.49 14.63
CA CYS A 108 -0.90 3.78 14.18
C CYS A 108 -1.81 4.02 15.39
N GLY A 109 -2.76 4.95 15.26
CA GLY A 109 -3.90 5.02 16.17
C GLY A 109 -4.89 3.87 15.94
N ASP A 110 -5.90 3.75 16.79
CA ASP A 110 -7.01 2.81 16.59
C ASP A 110 -7.87 3.28 15.41
N VAL A 111 -7.49 2.83 14.20
CA VAL A 111 -8.07 3.26 12.94
C VAL A 111 -8.56 2.03 12.17
N THR A 112 -9.82 2.07 11.77
CA THR A 112 -10.36 1.13 10.78
C THR A 112 -10.65 1.87 9.48
N THR A 113 -10.31 1.26 8.36
CA THR A 113 -10.47 1.87 7.03
C THR A 113 -11.00 0.86 6.02
N PRO A 114 -11.72 1.29 4.97
CA PRO A 114 -12.01 0.42 3.84
C PRO A 114 -10.74 -0.23 3.28
N ALA A 115 -10.85 -1.48 2.87
CA ALA A 115 -9.71 -2.25 2.36
C ALA A 115 -8.98 -1.59 1.18
N ASP A 116 -9.70 -0.85 0.33
CA ASP A 116 -9.12 -0.16 -0.82
C ASP A 116 -8.12 0.91 -0.39
N ARG A 117 -8.43 1.62 0.70
CA ARG A 117 -7.53 2.59 1.32
C ARG A 117 -6.34 1.89 1.94
N ALA A 118 -6.54 0.78 2.68
CA ALA A 118 -5.44 0.00 3.26
C ALA A 118 -4.48 -0.51 2.18
N SER A 119 -5.02 -1.04 1.07
CA SER A 119 -4.25 -1.50 -0.08
C SER A 119 -3.42 -0.39 -0.72
N GLY A 120 -4.05 0.76 -0.97
CA GLY A 120 -3.35 1.92 -1.53
C GLY A 120 -2.23 2.40 -0.62
N LEU A 121 -2.46 2.46 0.70
CA LEU A 121 -1.42 2.80 1.67
C LEU A 121 -0.26 1.81 1.65
N ALA A 122 -0.54 0.51 1.57
CA ALA A 122 0.50 -0.50 1.51
C ALA A 122 1.40 -0.37 0.27
N VAL A 123 0.79 -0.05 -0.88
CA VAL A 123 1.54 0.25 -2.11
C VAL A 123 2.43 1.47 -1.90
N VAL A 124 1.90 2.57 -1.35
CA VAL A 124 2.67 3.80 -1.12
C VAL A 124 3.84 3.57 -0.16
N ILE A 125 3.61 2.87 0.97
CA ILE A 125 4.65 2.55 1.95
C ILE A 125 5.74 1.67 1.32
N SER A 126 5.35 0.68 0.51
CA SER A 126 6.29 -0.18 -0.20
C SER A 126 7.18 0.62 -1.16
N GLU A 127 6.62 1.61 -1.86
CA GLU A 127 7.38 2.49 -2.75
C GLU A 127 8.33 3.43 -2.02
N VAL A 128 7.89 4.00 -0.91
CA VAL A 128 8.77 4.84 -0.10
C VAL A 128 9.91 4.01 0.50
N ALA A 129 9.62 2.82 1.03
CA ALA A 129 10.66 1.91 1.54
C ALA A 129 11.65 1.49 0.45
N THR A 130 11.14 1.18 -0.75
CA THR A 130 11.96 0.92 -1.93
C THR A 130 12.90 2.09 -2.24
N ASN A 131 12.38 3.31 -2.27
CA ASN A 131 13.16 4.50 -2.59
C ASN A 131 14.21 4.77 -1.51
N ALA A 132 13.86 4.56 -0.24
CA ALA A 132 14.79 4.65 0.87
C ALA A 132 15.94 3.64 0.72
N VAL A 133 15.69 2.40 0.28
CA VAL A 133 16.75 1.42 0.00
C VAL A 133 17.63 1.84 -1.19
N LYS A 134 17.01 2.37 -2.25
CA LYS A 134 17.74 2.80 -3.46
C LYS A 134 18.60 4.04 -3.24
N HIS A 135 18.17 4.95 -2.37
CA HIS A 135 18.72 6.31 -2.27
C HIS A 135 19.21 6.70 -0.87
N GLY A 136 18.95 5.87 0.14
CA GLY A 136 19.13 6.18 1.57
C GLY A 136 20.57 6.23 2.09
N GLY A 137 21.58 6.05 1.23
CA GLY A 137 22.98 6.24 1.57
C GLY A 137 23.75 4.97 1.93
N VAL A 138 25.08 5.08 1.93
CA VAL A 138 26.03 3.95 1.85
C VAL A 138 26.53 3.49 3.24
N ASP A 139 26.27 4.27 4.31
CA ASP A 139 26.96 4.12 5.61
C ASP A 139 26.03 3.86 6.83
N GLY A 140 24.74 3.57 6.64
CA GLY A 140 23.82 3.45 7.78
C GLY A 140 22.64 2.51 7.56
N LYS A 141 22.08 2.00 8.68
CA LYS A 141 20.79 1.29 8.67
C LYS A 141 19.69 2.25 8.22
N VAL A 142 19.17 2.03 7.03
CA VAL A 142 17.96 2.71 6.55
C VAL A 142 16.81 2.35 7.50
N THR A 143 16.15 3.39 7.99
CA THR A 143 14.95 3.28 8.84
C THR A 143 13.82 4.03 8.17
N VAL A 144 12.67 3.39 8.03
CA VAL A 144 11.45 4.00 7.51
C VAL A 144 10.43 4.03 8.65
N THR A 145 9.94 5.22 8.99
CA THR A 145 8.91 5.42 10.01
C THR A 145 7.59 5.76 9.34
N VAL A 146 6.55 5.02 9.69
CA VAL A 146 5.16 5.23 9.25
C VAL A 146 4.33 5.61 10.46
N THR A 147 3.65 6.76 10.39
CA THR A 147 2.61 7.12 11.35
C THR A 147 1.27 7.27 10.65
N ALA A 148 0.19 6.82 11.29
CA ALA A 148 -1.16 6.95 10.77
C ALA A 148 -2.15 7.27 11.89
N ALA A 149 -2.97 8.30 11.69
CA ALA A 149 -4.01 8.70 12.63
C ALA A 149 -5.15 9.41 11.91
N VAL A 150 -6.33 9.43 12.53
CA VAL A 150 -7.45 10.27 12.09
C VAL A 150 -7.31 11.65 12.73
N ASP A 151 -7.35 12.71 11.92
CA ASP A 151 -7.28 14.09 12.40
C ASP A 151 -8.63 14.58 12.98
N GLY A 152 -8.64 15.81 13.51
CA GLY A 152 -9.84 16.41 14.09
C GLY A 152 -11.00 16.63 13.11
N ASP A 153 -10.72 16.61 11.81
CA ASP A 153 -11.72 16.75 10.73
C ASP A 153 -12.17 15.38 10.18
N GLY A 154 -11.71 14.28 10.77
CA GLY A 154 -12.06 12.92 10.35
C GLY A 154 -11.27 12.41 9.15
N ARG A 155 -10.21 13.12 8.71
CA ARG A 155 -9.34 12.68 7.61
C ARG A 155 -8.28 11.72 8.13
N LEU A 156 -7.95 10.71 7.34
CA LEU A 156 -6.82 9.83 7.62
C LEU A 156 -5.53 10.53 7.21
N ALA A 157 -4.73 10.93 8.19
CA ALA A 157 -3.41 11.51 8.02
C ALA A 157 -2.35 10.41 8.17
N VAL A 158 -1.51 10.25 7.14
CA VAL A 158 -0.40 9.29 7.11
C VAL A 158 0.90 10.03 6.83
N VAL A 159 1.91 9.80 7.64
CA VAL A 159 3.26 10.34 7.44
C VAL A 159 4.23 9.18 7.28
N ILE A 160 4.99 9.20 6.20
CA ILE A 160 6.04 8.21 5.93
C ILE A 160 7.35 8.98 5.80
N SER A 161 8.35 8.63 6.61
CA SER A 161 9.65 9.29 6.59
C SER A 161 10.77 8.27 6.57
N ASP A 162 11.86 8.58 5.89
CA ASP A 162 13.11 7.83 5.97
C ASP A 162 14.22 8.68 6.58
N ASN A 163 15.31 8.03 6.98
CA ASN A 163 16.54 8.66 7.47
C ASN A 163 17.66 8.71 6.41
N GLY A 164 17.28 8.68 5.13
CA GLY A 164 18.19 8.59 4.00
C GLY A 164 18.80 9.94 3.59
N ASN A 165 19.31 10.00 2.36
CA ASN A 165 19.89 11.23 1.79
C ASN A 165 18.85 12.32 1.44
N GLY A 166 17.56 12.02 1.60
CA GLY A 166 16.48 12.91 1.21
C GLY A 166 16.18 12.93 -0.28
N LEU A 167 15.31 13.85 -0.66
CA LEU A 167 14.89 14.09 -2.03
C LEU A 167 15.94 14.95 -2.77
N PRO A 168 16.11 14.78 -4.09
CA PRO A 168 16.99 15.64 -4.89
C PRO A 168 16.62 17.13 -4.80
N ASP A 169 17.60 18.02 -5.01
CA ASP A 169 17.35 19.46 -5.09
C ASP A 169 16.33 19.79 -6.20
N GLY A 170 15.35 20.65 -5.87
CA GLY A 170 14.29 21.02 -6.80
C GLY A 170 13.31 19.88 -7.09
N PHE A 171 13.25 18.84 -6.25
CA PHE A 171 12.30 17.75 -6.41
C PHE A 171 10.86 18.27 -6.45
N ASP A 172 10.15 17.87 -7.50
CA ASP A 172 8.74 18.11 -7.68
C ASP A 172 8.05 16.80 -8.02
N MET A 173 7.06 16.46 -7.20
CA MET A 173 6.28 15.23 -7.34
C MET A 173 5.41 15.23 -8.59
N ASP A 174 4.99 16.40 -9.07
CA ASP A 174 4.15 16.51 -10.27
C ASP A 174 4.96 16.36 -11.56
N HIS A 175 6.27 16.57 -11.49
CA HIS A 175 7.19 16.55 -12.64
C HIS A 175 8.20 15.39 -12.63
N THR A 176 8.06 14.46 -11.69
CA THR A 176 8.95 13.29 -11.58
C THR A 176 8.68 12.25 -12.68
N THR A 177 9.75 11.64 -13.19
CA THR A 177 9.71 10.57 -14.19
C THR A 177 9.98 9.18 -13.58
N GLY A 178 10.27 9.13 -12.28
CA GLY A 178 10.54 7.88 -11.58
C GLY A 178 9.25 7.07 -11.38
N LEU A 179 9.27 5.81 -11.81
CA LEU A 179 8.09 4.94 -11.76
C LEU A 179 7.49 4.87 -10.34
N GLY A 180 8.32 4.69 -9.31
CA GLY A 180 7.83 4.61 -7.93
C GLY A 180 7.09 5.87 -7.49
N MET A 181 7.56 7.04 -7.88
CA MET A 181 6.89 8.30 -7.58
C MET A 181 5.57 8.47 -8.37
N THR A 182 5.53 8.07 -9.64
CA THR A 182 4.28 8.03 -10.42
C THR A 182 3.23 7.14 -9.76
N ILE A 183 3.67 6.04 -9.14
CA ILE A 183 2.80 5.09 -8.46
C ILE A 183 2.28 5.67 -7.16
N ILE A 184 3.15 6.30 -6.36
CA ILE A 184 2.75 7.02 -5.16
C ILE A 184 1.68 8.07 -5.50
N GLY A 185 1.96 8.96 -6.45
CA GLY A 185 1.03 10.03 -6.84
C GLY A 185 -0.30 9.50 -7.36
N SER A 186 -0.28 8.54 -8.30
CA SER A 186 -1.52 7.96 -8.84
C SER A 186 -2.32 7.16 -7.82
N THR A 187 -1.65 6.55 -6.83
CA THR A 187 -2.33 5.81 -5.76
C THR A 187 -3.02 6.79 -4.82
N VAL A 188 -2.32 7.84 -4.37
CA VAL A 188 -2.92 8.87 -3.51
C VAL A 188 -4.10 9.55 -4.22
N GLN A 189 -3.99 9.83 -5.52
CA GLN A 189 -5.08 10.39 -6.31
C GLN A 189 -6.30 9.46 -6.36
N LYS A 190 -6.12 8.15 -6.55
CA LYS A 190 -7.22 7.17 -6.52
C LYS A 190 -7.93 7.10 -5.18
N LEU A 191 -7.22 7.41 -4.09
CA LEU A 191 -7.79 7.50 -2.75
C LEU A 191 -8.49 8.85 -2.49
N ASN A 192 -8.57 9.73 -3.50
CA ASN A 192 -9.01 11.12 -3.37
C ASN A 192 -8.19 11.91 -2.34
N GLY A 193 -6.95 11.49 -2.09
CA GLY A 193 -6.07 12.11 -1.12
C GLY A 193 -5.22 13.22 -1.73
N THR A 194 -4.50 13.91 -0.85
CA THR A 194 -3.43 14.82 -1.21
C THR A 194 -2.12 14.32 -0.64
N ILE A 195 -1.02 14.69 -1.27
CA ILE A 195 0.32 14.36 -0.81
C ILE A 195 1.21 15.59 -0.86
N ARG A 196 2.05 15.75 0.16
CA ARG A 196 3.10 16.76 0.23
C ARG A 196 4.42 16.08 0.57
N THR A 197 5.50 16.61 0.02
CA THR A 197 6.85 16.11 0.30
C THR A 197 7.67 17.18 0.98
N GLU A 198 8.47 16.75 1.96
CA GLU A 198 9.36 17.59 2.74
C GLU A 198 10.74 16.95 2.75
N ASN A 199 11.78 17.78 2.72
CA ASN A 199 13.16 17.35 2.81
C ASN A 199 13.72 17.73 4.19
N GLY A 200 14.43 16.81 4.83
CA GLY A 200 15.01 16.98 6.16
C GLY A 200 16.24 16.08 6.34
N PRO A 201 16.42 15.39 7.49
CA PRO A 201 17.44 14.34 7.65
C PRO A 201 17.07 13.04 6.90
N GLY A 202 16.48 13.18 5.70
CA GLY A 202 15.80 12.15 4.91
C GLY A 202 14.57 12.72 4.19
N ALA A 203 13.81 11.87 3.49
CA ALA A 203 12.59 12.30 2.80
C ALA A 203 11.36 12.06 3.69
N THR A 204 10.39 12.97 3.63
CA THR A 204 9.10 12.82 4.32
C THR A 204 7.95 13.03 3.34
N PHE A 205 6.99 12.11 3.37
CA PHE A 205 5.76 12.10 2.59
C PHE A 205 4.59 12.22 3.55
N ARG A 206 3.82 13.31 3.43
CA ARG A 206 2.59 13.54 4.20
C ARG A 206 1.40 13.34 3.29
N ILE A 207 0.50 12.44 3.67
CA ILE A 207 -0.66 12.04 2.89
C ILE A 207 -1.90 12.29 3.72
N GLU A 208 -2.88 12.98 3.14
CA GLU A 208 -4.18 13.22 3.77
C GLU A 208 -5.26 12.61 2.88
N ILE A 209 -6.06 11.72 3.44
CA ILE A 209 -7.16 11.04 2.75
C ILE A 209 -8.48 11.46 3.41
N PRO A 210 -9.46 11.98 2.63
CA PRO A 210 -10.79 12.30 3.15
C PRO A 210 -11.45 11.09 3.85
N GLY A 211 -12.25 11.38 4.88
CA GLY A 211 -13.02 10.41 5.68
C GLY A 211 -13.86 9.45 4.84
#